data_AF-A0A7S4BLL5-F1
#
_entry.id   AF-A0A7S4BLL5-F1
#
_cell.length_a   1.000
_cell.length_b   1.000
_cell.length_c   1.000
_cell.angle_alpha   90.00
_cell.angle_beta   90.00
_cell.angle_gamma   90.00
#
_symmetry.space_group_name_H-M   'P 1'
#
loop_
_entity.id
_entity.type
_entity.pdbx_description
1 polymer ?
#
loop_
_entity_poly.entity_id
_entity_poly.type
_entity_poly.pdbx_seq_one_letter_code
_entity_poly.pdbx_strand_id
1 'polypeptide(L)'
;MHTTWSTQDRALAAPQLHTMAAYYPDKPDAEHSEQARSFLRALGRLYPCSYCAADFREVMEESPPRVGSREDLSLWLCEMHNRVNDKLGKPIFKCTLSELDRRWRKGGPECYEQ
;
A
#
# COMPACT_ATOMS: atom_id res chain seq x y z
N MET A 1 4.52 -31.89 -6.84
CA MET A 1 4.66 -30.82 -5.82
C MET A 1 4.08 -29.55 -6.41
N HIS A 2 2.78 -29.35 -6.19
CA HIS A 2 2.08 -28.18 -6.70
C HIS A 2 2.50 -26.97 -5.89
N THR A 3 3.26 -26.06 -6.50
CA THR A 3 3.33 -24.68 -6.01
C THR A 3 1.95 -24.09 -6.18
N THR A 4 1.15 -24.14 -5.12
CA THR A 4 -0.06 -23.34 -4.99
C THR A 4 0.37 -21.89 -4.96
N TRP A 5 0.53 -21.28 -6.13
CA TRP A 5 0.50 -19.83 -6.25
C TRP A 5 -0.90 -19.42 -5.79
N SER A 6 -0.99 -18.99 -4.53
CA SER A 6 -2.22 -18.46 -3.94
C SER A 6 -2.75 -17.38 -4.88
N THR A 7 -3.96 -17.58 -5.39
CA THR A 7 -4.66 -16.65 -6.27
C THR A 7 -5.10 -15.35 -5.56
N GLN A 8 -4.60 -15.09 -4.34
CA GLN A 8 -4.97 -13.91 -3.55
C GLN A 8 -4.24 -12.62 -3.94
N ASP A 9 -3.16 -12.66 -4.72
CA ASP A 9 -2.26 -11.52 -4.99
C ASP A 9 -2.48 -10.80 -6.34
N ARG A 10 -3.65 -10.90 -6.96
CA ARG A 10 -3.93 -10.19 -8.24
C ARG A 10 -4.41 -8.75 -8.06
N ALA A 11 -3.65 -7.96 -7.32
CA ALA A 11 -3.65 -6.51 -7.46
C ALA A 11 -2.20 -6.06 -7.67
N LEU A 12 -1.72 -6.15 -8.91
CA LEU A 12 -0.30 -5.91 -9.25
C LEU A 12 0.22 -4.58 -8.72
N ALA A 13 -0.63 -3.55 -8.60
CA ALA A 13 -0.26 -2.23 -8.08
C ALA A 13 0.05 -2.21 -6.57
N ALA A 14 -0.64 -3.02 -5.76
CA ALA A 14 -0.48 -2.96 -4.30
C ALA A 14 0.96 -3.27 -3.86
N PRO A 15 1.66 -4.30 -4.40
CA PRO A 15 3.08 -4.51 -4.13
C PRO A 15 3.97 -3.30 -4.41
N GLN A 16 3.80 -2.58 -5.54
CA GLN A 16 4.64 -1.41 -5.82
C GLN A 16 4.34 -0.26 -4.87
N LEU A 17 3.07 -0.02 -4.53
CA LEU A 17 2.70 1.03 -3.58
C LEU A 17 3.24 0.78 -2.18
N HIS A 18 3.15 -0.45 -1.69
CA HIS A 18 3.68 -0.81 -0.38
C HIS A 18 5.19 -0.68 -0.33
N THR A 19 5.90 -1.07 -1.40
CA THR A 19 7.35 -0.82 -1.50
C THR A 19 7.68 0.66 -1.54
N MET A 20 6.94 1.48 -2.31
CA MET A 20 7.14 2.93 -2.32
C MET A 20 6.96 3.54 -0.92
N ALA A 21 5.92 3.16 -0.20
CA ALA A 21 5.68 3.61 1.18
C ALA A 21 6.77 3.13 2.15
N ALA A 22 7.23 1.88 2.01
CA ALA A 22 8.27 1.29 2.85
C ALA A 22 9.63 1.99 2.75
N TYR A 23 9.92 2.62 1.61
CA TYR A 23 11.15 3.37 1.34
C TYR A 23 10.93 4.89 1.27
N TYR A 24 9.74 5.36 1.60
CA TYR A 24 9.44 6.79 1.72
C TYR A 24 10.31 7.42 2.82
N PRO A 25 10.69 8.71 2.72
CA PRO A 25 11.51 9.34 3.75
C PRO A 25 10.79 9.40 5.11
N ASP A 26 11.53 9.20 6.21
CA ASP A 26 10.98 9.42 7.56
C ASP A 26 10.68 10.91 7.81
N LYS A 27 11.39 11.82 7.09
CA LYS A 27 11.19 13.28 7.10
C LYS A 27 11.22 13.83 5.67
N PRO A 28 10.12 13.72 4.90
CA PRO A 28 10.05 14.26 3.56
C PRO A 28 10.05 15.80 3.59
N ASP A 29 10.59 16.44 2.57
CA ASP A 29 10.36 17.86 2.36
C ASP A 29 8.96 18.11 1.74
N ALA A 30 8.60 19.37 1.58
CA ALA A 30 7.30 19.77 1.04
C ALA A 30 7.10 19.30 -0.41
N GLU A 31 8.16 19.29 -1.23
CA GLU A 31 8.08 18.87 -2.63
C GLU A 31 7.83 17.37 -2.72
N HIS A 32 8.60 16.57 -1.97
CA HIS A 32 8.48 15.11 -1.93
C HIS A 32 7.09 14.67 -1.41
N SER A 33 6.56 15.41 -0.43
CA SER A 33 5.18 15.22 0.07
C SER A 33 4.13 15.49 -1.01
N GLU A 34 4.28 16.58 -1.76
CA GLU A 34 3.33 16.94 -2.82
C GLU A 34 3.42 15.99 -4.03
N GLN A 35 4.61 15.54 -4.38
CA GLN A 35 4.82 14.52 -5.41
C GLN A 35 4.13 13.21 -5.04
N ALA A 36 4.23 12.75 -3.79
CA ALA A 36 3.52 11.55 -3.32
C ALA A 36 2.00 11.69 -3.43
N ARG A 37 1.44 12.85 -3.03
CA ARG A 37 0.00 13.13 -3.18
C ARG A 37 -0.41 13.15 -4.65
N SER A 38 0.37 13.81 -5.50
CA SER A 38 0.13 13.89 -6.94
C SER A 38 0.17 12.52 -7.61
N PHE A 39 1.12 11.68 -7.24
CA PHE A 39 1.22 10.31 -7.73
C PHE A 39 -0.02 9.49 -7.37
N LEU A 40 -0.49 9.50 -6.11
CA LEU A 40 -1.70 8.77 -5.71
C LEU A 40 -2.96 9.28 -6.41
N ARG A 41 -3.09 10.60 -6.60
CA ARG A 41 -4.18 11.20 -7.40
C ARG A 41 -4.13 10.75 -8.86
N ALA A 42 -2.94 10.72 -9.47
CA ALA A 42 -2.76 10.25 -10.84
C ALA A 42 -3.10 8.76 -10.96
N LEU A 43 -2.65 7.94 -10.02
CA LEU A 43 -2.98 6.53 -9.96
C LEU A 43 -4.50 6.31 -9.92
N GLY A 44 -5.23 7.05 -9.09
CA GLY A 44 -6.69 6.95 -9.02
C GLY A 44 -7.43 7.36 -10.30
N ARG A 45 -6.76 7.99 -11.27
CA ARG A 45 -7.33 8.29 -12.60
C ARG A 45 -6.88 7.29 -13.66
N LEU A 46 -5.65 6.80 -13.55
CA LEU A 46 -5.01 5.95 -14.55
C LEU A 46 -5.14 4.45 -14.29
N TYR A 47 -5.63 4.05 -13.11
CA TYR A 47 -5.76 2.65 -12.77
C TYR A 47 -6.75 1.94 -13.72
N PRO A 48 -6.36 0.86 -14.43
CA PRO A 48 -7.15 0.31 -15.54
C PRO A 48 -8.54 -0.21 -15.19
N CYS A 49 -8.74 -0.62 -13.93
CA CYS A 49 -10.05 -1.01 -13.44
C CYS A 49 -10.89 0.23 -13.11
N SER A 50 -11.83 0.60 -13.98
CA SER A 50 -12.61 1.85 -13.87
C SER A 50 -13.39 1.99 -12.56
N TYR A 51 -14.06 0.93 -12.10
CA TYR A 51 -14.80 0.93 -10.85
C TYR A 51 -13.86 0.91 -9.63
N CYS A 52 -12.77 0.15 -9.68
CA CYS A 52 -11.75 0.19 -8.61
C CYS A 52 -11.12 1.58 -8.49
N ALA A 53 -10.87 2.23 -9.62
CA ALA A 53 -10.32 3.58 -9.68
C ALA A 53 -11.31 4.61 -9.11
N ALA A 54 -12.61 4.46 -9.39
CA ALA A 54 -13.66 5.29 -8.81
C ALA A 54 -13.73 5.14 -7.28
N ASP A 55 -13.80 3.90 -6.79
CA ASP A 55 -13.78 3.60 -5.36
C ASP A 55 -12.53 4.18 -4.68
N PHE A 56 -11.35 4.04 -5.31
CA PHE A 56 -10.11 4.57 -4.73
C PHE A 56 -10.11 6.10 -4.64
N ARG A 57 -10.72 6.82 -5.60
CA ARG A 57 -10.86 8.28 -5.52
C ARG A 57 -11.79 8.70 -4.38
N GLU A 58 -12.94 8.05 -4.23
CA GLU A 58 -13.88 8.30 -3.14
C GLU A 58 -13.23 8.08 -1.77
N VAL A 59 -12.55 6.95 -1.61
CA VAL A 59 -11.81 6.63 -0.38
C VAL A 59 -10.69 7.66 -0.09
N MET A 60 -10.00 8.17 -1.11
CA MET A 60 -9.00 9.23 -0.93
C MET A 60 -9.61 10.58 -0.53
N GLU A 61 -10.87 10.85 -0.86
CA GLU A 61 -11.58 12.05 -0.41
C GLU A 61 -11.98 11.92 1.06
N GLU A 62 -12.49 10.76 1.48
CA GLU A 62 -12.84 10.47 2.87
C GLU A 62 -11.62 10.36 3.80
N SER A 63 -10.54 9.76 3.30
CA SER A 63 -9.32 9.47 4.04
C SER A 63 -8.12 9.93 3.21
N PRO A 64 -7.78 11.24 3.24
CA PRO A 64 -6.67 11.78 2.46
C PRO A 64 -5.33 11.10 2.76
N PRO A 65 -4.45 10.91 1.77
CA PRO A 65 -3.12 10.34 1.99
C PRO A 65 -2.33 11.04 3.08
N ARG A 66 -1.83 10.27 4.05
CA ARG A 66 -0.90 10.76 5.08
C ARG A 66 0.53 10.61 4.56
N VAL A 67 1.15 11.71 4.15
CA VAL A 67 2.50 11.74 3.54
C VAL A 67 3.52 12.48 4.42
N GLY A 68 3.25 12.61 5.72
CA GLY A 68 4.13 13.34 6.65
C GLY A 68 5.41 12.59 7.01
N SER A 69 5.41 11.27 6.84
CA SER A 69 6.53 10.39 7.13
C SER A 69 6.33 9.05 6.45
N ARG A 70 7.38 8.22 6.47
CA ARG A 70 7.33 6.82 6.07
C ARG A 70 6.26 6.03 6.81
N GLU A 71 6.19 6.22 8.13
CA GLU A 71 5.22 5.52 8.99
C GLU A 71 3.79 5.93 8.63
N ASP A 72 3.54 7.23 8.49
CA ASP A 72 2.23 7.76 8.12
C ASP A 72 1.71 7.16 6.82
N LEU A 73 2.57 7.17 5.78
CA LEU A 73 2.21 6.68 4.46
C LEU A 73 2.03 5.16 4.43
N SER A 74 2.89 4.42 5.13
CA SER A 74 2.82 2.96 5.25
C SER A 74 1.52 2.52 5.94
N LEU A 75 1.18 3.16 7.06
CA LEU A 75 -0.04 2.85 7.82
C LEU A 75 -1.29 3.23 7.02
N TRP A 76 -1.31 4.43 6.43
CA TRP A 76 -2.44 4.87 5.61
C TRP A 76 -2.69 3.90 4.46
N LEU A 77 -1.65 3.52 3.73
CA LEU A 77 -1.78 2.60 2.59
C LEU A 77 -2.24 1.21 3.04
N CYS A 78 -1.77 0.72 4.20
CA CYS A 78 -2.24 -0.53 4.77
C CYS A 78 -3.73 -0.49 5.12
N GLU A 79 -4.19 0.59 5.75
CA GLU A 79 -5.60 0.81 6.06
C GLU A 79 -6.46 0.83 4.78
N MET A 80 -6.01 1.54 3.74
CA MET A 80 -6.72 1.59 2.47
C MET A 80 -6.77 0.21 1.78
N HIS A 81 -5.67 -0.54 1.82
CA HIS A 81 -5.65 -1.91 1.31
C HIS A 81 -6.59 -2.83 2.10
N ASN A 82 -6.69 -2.63 3.42
CA ASN A 82 -7.63 -3.39 4.25
C ASN A 82 -9.09 -3.05 3.97
N ARG A 83 -9.43 -1.81 3.59
CA ARG A 83 -10.79 -1.49 3.11
C ARG A 83 -11.14 -2.31 1.86
N VAL A 84 -10.19 -2.47 0.93
CA VAL A 84 -10.36 -3.34 -0.25
C VAL A 84 -10.45 -4.80 0.17
N ASN A 85 -9.63 -5.27 1.11
CA ASN A 85 -9.70 -6.64 1.62
C ASN A 85 -11.08 -6.93 2.22
N ASP A 86 -11.58 -6.06 3.08
CA ASP A 86 -12.90 -6.19 3.71
C ASP A 86 -14.02 -6.26 2.67
N LYS A 87 -14.03 -5.32 1.70
CA LYS A 87 -14.98 -5.29 0.59
C LYS A 87 -14.97 -6.58 -0.24
N LEU A 88 -13.83 -7.25 -0.35
CA LEU A 88 -13.64 -8.48 -1.11
C LEU A 88 -13.73 -9.76 -0.24
N GLY A 89 -14.04 -9.65 1.06
CA GLY A 89 -14.09 -10.78 1.99
C GLY A 89 -12.74 -11.46 2.22
N LYS A 90 -11.64 -10.72 2.08
CA LYS A 90 -10.27 -11.19 2.33
C LYS A 90 -9.87 -10.93 3.79
N PRO A 91 -8.92 -11.70 4.35
CA PRO A 91 -8.40 -11.44 5.68
C PRO A 91 -7.82 -10.03 5.82
N ILE A 92 -8.03 -9.42 6.99
CA ILE A 92 -7.46 -8.11 7.34
C ILE A 92 -6.00 -8.27 7.73
N PHE A 93 -5.13 -7.44 7.15
CA PHE A 93 -3.71 -7.39 7.49
C PHE A 93 -3.50 -6.54 8.76
N LYS A 94 -2.60 -6.97 9.65
CA LYS A 94 -2.27 -6.20 10.85
C LYS A 94 -1.38 -5.00 10.49
N CYS A 95 -1.96 -3.80 10.45
CA CYS A 95 -1.25 -2.56 10.12
C CYS A 95 -0.40 -2.05 11.28
N THR A 96 0.69 -2.75 11.63
CA THR A 96 1.76 -2.19 12.44
C THR A 96 3.00 -1.98 11.59
N LEU A 97 3.81 -0.98 11.94
CA LEU A 97 5.04 -0.69 11.19
C LEU A 97 6.00 -1.90 11.18
N SER A 98 5.99 -2.72 12.24
CA SER A 98 6.77 -3.97 12.31
C SER A 98 6.33 -5.02 11.29
N GLU A 99 5.03 -5.26 11.14
CA GLU A 99 4.50 -6.23 10.18
C GLU A 99 4.67 -5.72 8.73
N LEU A 100 4.50 -4.42 8.52
CA LEU A 100 4.75 -3.77 7.24
C LEU A 100 6.23 -3.81 6.85
N ASP A 101 7.13 -3.50 7.79
CA ASP A 101 8.57 -3.63 7.59
C ASP A 101 8.93 -5.07 7.23
N ARG A 102 8.43 -6.06 7.98
CA ARG A 102 8.66 -7.48 7.69
C ARG A 102 8.19 -7.83 6.27
N ARG A 103 6.99 -7.39 5.87
CA ARG A 103 6.38 -7.80 4.60
C ARG A 103 6.94 -7.07 3.37
N TRP A 104 7.35 -5.81 3.50
CA TRP A 104 7.62 -4.93 2.36
C TRP A 104 9.00 -4.26 2.36
N ARG A 105 9.77 -4.35 3.45
CA ARG A 105 11.08 -3.68 3.57
C ARG A 105 12.23 -4.63 3.91
N LYS A 106 12.09 -5.34 5.03
CA LYS A 106 13.15 -6.11 5.69
C LYS A 106 13.02 -7.61 5.48
N GLY A 107 11.86 -8.17 5.14
CA GLY A 107 11.70 -9.63 5.15
C GLY A 107 11.72 -10.21 6.57
N GLY A 108 11.38 -11.50 6.69
CA GLY A 108 11.53 -12.25 7.94
C GLY A 108 12.89 -12.97 8.04
N PRO A 109 13.19 -13.64 9.17
CA PRO A 109 14.41 -14.43 9.35
C PRO A 109 14.65 -15.44 8.21
N GLU A 110 13.56 -16.01 7.67
CA GLU A 110 13.56 -16.95 6.55
C GLU A 110 14.23 -16.40 5.27
N CYS A 111 14.35 -15.08 5.13
CA CYS A 111 15.01 -14.45 3.98
C CYS A 111 16.54 -14.44 4.10
N TYR A 112 17.09 -14.67 5.30
CA TYR A 112 18.50 -14.45 5.63
C TYR A 112 19.23 -15.70 6.13
N GLU A 113 18.50 -16.73 6.53
CA GLU A 113 19.06 -18.00 7.03
C GLU A 113 19.35 -19.00 5.89
N GLN A 114 20.04 -18.54 4.84
CA GLN A 114 20.47 -19.38 3.72
C GLN A 114 21.85 -20.00 3.95
#